data_AF-A0A936KVD7-F1
#
_entry.id   AF-A0A936KVD7-F1
#
_cell.length_a   1.000
_cell.length_b   1.000
_cell.length_c   1.000
_cell.angle_alpha   90.00
_cell.angle_beta   90.00
_cell.angle_gamma   90.00
#
_symmetry.space_group_name_H-M   'P 1'
#
loop_
_entity.id
_entity.type
_entity.pdbx_description
1 polymer ?
#
loop_
_entity_poly.entity_id
_entity_poly.type
_entity_poly.pdbx_seq_one_letter_code
_entity_poly.pdbx_strand_id
1 'polypeptide(L)'
;MNNSISVYNFMFILSVIFLYSCNKLEKYSEIPKITYKGFTANIVEEKGVAVNKQVQLHFYILDGDGDVGLTEADTVKPFTDSLASNFLQQCMFLNRAFGIKILN
;
A
#
# COMPACT_ATOMS: atom_id res chain seq x y z
N MET A 1 -45.55 20.81 -26.04
CA MET A 1 -44.34 21.67 -25.98
C MET A 1 -43.54 21.52 -24.68
N ASN A 2 -44.09 20.96 -23.59
CA ASN A 2 -43.38 20.88 -22.29
C ASN A 2 -42.31 19.76 -22.23
N ASN A 3 -42.48 18.69 -23.00
CA ASN A 3 -41.55 17.54 -22.96
C ASN A 3 -40.18 17.88 -23.54
N SER A 4 -40.13 18.69 -24.60
CA SER A 4 -38.86 19.11 -25.22
C SER A 4 -38.07 20.02 -24.29
N ILE A 5 -38.73 20.95 -23.59
CA ILE A 5 -38.09 21.85 -22.61
C ILE A 5 -37.53 21.04 -21.42
N SER A 6 -38.25 20.03 -20.96
CA SER A 6 -37.80 19.13 -19.89
C SER A 6 -36.54 18.34 -20.29
N VAL A 7 -36.47 17.85 -21.54
CA VAL A 7 -35.30 17.12 -22.06
C VAL A 7 -34.07 18.02 -22.17
N TYR A 8 -34.20 19.28 -22.62
CA TYR A 8 -33.09 20.22 -22.65
C TYR A 8 -32.54 20.53 -21.25
N ASN A 9 -33.41 20.71 -20.27
CA ASN A 9 -33.00 20.92 -18.87
C ASN A 9 -32.27 19.69 -18.32
N PHE A 10 -32.75 18.48 -18.62
CA PHE A 10 -32.08 17.25 -18.20
C PHE A 10 -30.68 17.11 -18.83
N MET A 11 -30.56 17.36 -20.13
CA MET A 11 -29.27 17.31 -20.83
C MET A 11 -28.29 18.37 -20.33
N PHE A 12 -28.79 19.57 -19.99
CA PHE A 12 -27.97 20.63 -19.39
C PHE A 12 -27.43 20.23 -18.01
N ILE A 13 -28.28 19.70 -17.13
CA ILE A 13 -27.87 19.22 -15.80
C ILE A 13 -26.85 18.10 -15.92
N LEU A 14 -27.06 17.15 -16.84
CA LEU A 14 -26.14 16.05 -17.07
C LEU A 14 -24.75 16.54 -17.51
N SER A 15 -24.71 17.51 -18.43
CA SER A 15 -23.45 18.15 -18.88
C SER A 15 -22.68 18.80 -17.74
N VAL A 16 -23.37 19.52 -16.85
CA VAL A 16 -22.75 20.17 -15.68
C VAL A 16 -22.14 19.13 -14.75
N ILE A 17 -22.80 18.01 -14.49
CA ILE A 17 -22.27 16.94 -13.62
C ILE A 17 -20.97 16.34 -14.18
N PHE A 18 -20.88 16.15 -15.50
CA PHE A 18 -19.66 15.62 -16.12
C PHE A 18 -18.47 16.57 -16.00
N LEU A 19 -18.69 17.88 -16.01
CA LEU A 19 -17.63 18.88 -15.83
C LEU A 19 -17.04 18.90 -14.41
N TYR A 20 -17.81 18.53 -13.40
CA TYR A 20 -17.36 18.49 -12.00
C TYR A 20 -16.83 17.13 -11.55
N SER A 21 -16.82 16.11 -12.42
CA SER A 21 -16.37 14.74 -12.08
C SER A 21 -14.86 14.54 -12.16
N CYS A 22 -14.10 15.57 -12.56
CA CYS A 22 -12.64 15.47 -12.63
C CYS A 22 -12.04 15.52 -11.21
N ASN A 23 -11.77 14.35 -10.64
CA ASN A 23 -10.97 14.25 -9.42
C ASN A 23 -9.50 14.51 -9.76
N LYS A 24 -8.85 15.38 -8.97
CA LYS A 24 -7.42 15.62 -9.10
C LYS A 24 -6.68 14.32 -8.75
N LEU A 25 -5.79 13.88 -9.63
CA LEU A 25 -4.89 12.77 -9.33
C LEU A 25 -4.03 13.15 -8.11
N GLU A 26 -4.03 12.29 -7.08
CA GLU A 26 -3.10 12.45 -5.97
C GLU A 26 -1.68 12.33 -6.51
N LYS A 27 -0.83 13.30 -6.16
CA LYS A 27 0.60 13.23 -6.48
C LYS A 27 1.32 12.63 -5.29
N TYR A 28 1.86 11.44 -5.46
CA TYR A 28 2.75 10.82 -4.49
C TYR A 28 4.19 11.32 -4.71
N SER A 29 4.98 11.33 -3.63
CA SER A 29 6.37 11.80 -3.65
C SER A 29 7.29 10.65 -4.03
N GLU A 30 8.35 10.94 -4.80
CA GLU A 30 9.45 9.99 -5.09
C GLU A 30 10.25 9.59 -3.83
N ILE A 31 10.18 10.40 -2.76
CA ILE A 31 10.81 10.05 -1.49
C ILE A 31 9.81 9.21 -0.68
N PRO A 32 10.14 7.94 -0.36
CA PRO A 32 9.21 7.06 0.33
C PRO A 32 8.98 7.54 1.77
N LYS A 33 7.71 7.52 2.20
CA LYS A 33 7.32 7.87 3.56
C LYS A 33 6.96 6.62 4.35
N ILE A 34 7.73 6.35 5.40
CA ILE A 34 7.50 5.24 6.33
C ILE A 34 6.82 5.78 7.60
N THR A 35 5.69 5.17 7.98
CA THR A 35 4.96 5.50 9.19
C THR A 35 4.83 4.26 10.07
N TYR A 36 5.37 4.33 11.28
CA TYR A 36 5.17 3.29 12.28
C TYR A 36 3.72 3.27 12.77
N LYS A 37 3.10 2.10 12.77
CA LYS A 37 1.70 1.92 13.21
C LYS A 37 1.59 1.22 14.56
N GLY A 38 2.61 0.46 14.95
CA GLY A 38 2.62 -0.26 16.22
C GLY A 38 3.24 -1.64 16.09
N PHE A 39 3.01 -2.46 17.10
CA PHE A 39 3.46 -3.84 17.12
C PHE A 39 2.41 -4.73 17.77
N THR A 40 2.44 -6.02 17.42
CA THR A 40 1.68 -7.08 18.08
C THR A 40 2.65 -8.10 18.61
N ALA A 41 2.57 -8.41 19.90
CA ALA A 41 3.38 -9.45 20.52
C ALA A 41 2.50 -10.66 20.88
N ASN A 42 2.88 -11.84 20.44
CA ASN A 42 2.29 -13.09 20.89
C ASN A 42 3.08 -13.59 22.10
N ILE A 43 2.49 -13.41 23.27
CA ILE A 43 3.04 -13.84 24.55
C ILE A 43 2.55 -15.26 24.82
N VAL A 44 3.47 -16.17 25.09
CA VAL A 44 3.16 -17.53 25.55
C VAL A 44 3.81 -17.71 26.91
N GLU A 45 3.08 -18.27 27.87
CA GLU A 45 3.68 -18.66 29.13
C GLU A 45 4.43 -19.98 28.98
N GLU A 46 5.73 -19.97 29.29
CA GLU A 46 6.54 -21.17 29.36
C GLU A 46 7.12 -21.27 30.79
N LYS A 47 6.77 -22.35 31.49
CA LYS A 47 7.21 -22.60 32.89
C LYS A 47 6.88 -21.46 33.87
N GLY A 48 5.73 -20.81 33.70
CA GLY A 48 5.29 -19.71 34.56
C GLY A 48 5.98 -18.36 34.29
N VAL A 49 6.75 -18.26 33.20
CA VAL A 49 7.33 -17.01 32.73
C VAL A 49 6.67 -16.63 31.40
N ALA A 50 6.16 -15.40 31.32
CA ALA A 50 5.65 -14.84 30.07
C ALA A 50 6.81 -14.60 29.11
N VAL A 51 6.83 -15.33 27.99
CA VAL A 51 7.87 -15.22 26.96
C VAL A 51 7.26 -14.71 25.65
N ASN A 52 7.89 -13.70 25.05
CA ASN A 52 7.51 -13.21 23.73
C ASN A 52 8.00 -14.21 22.67
N LYS A 53 7.10 -15.05 22.15
CA LYS A 53 7.47 -16.05 21.13
C LYS A 53 7.55 -15.43 19.73
N GLN A 54 6.77 -14.37 19.49
CA GLN A 54 6.76 -13.66 18.22
C GLN A 54 6.38 -12.20 18.44
N VAL A 55 7.09 -11.28 17.76
CA VAL A 55 6.75 -9.86 17.69
C VAL A 55 6.57 -9.49 16.22
N GLN A 56 5.44 -8.90 15.89
CA GLN A 56 5.13 -8.38 14.57
C GLN A 56 5.17 -6.86 14.62
N LEU A 57 5.93 -6.23 13.73
CA LEU A 57 6.00 -4.79 13.60
C LEU A 57 5.14 -4.34 12.42
N HIS A 58 4.32 -3.32 12.63
CA HIS A 58 3.41 -2.80 11.63
C HIS A 58 3.91 -1.45 11.14
N PHE A 59 4.20 -1.38 9.83
CA PHE A 59 4.58 -0.16 9.13
C PHE A 59 3.61 0.10 7.99
N TYR A 60 3.37 1.38 7.72
CA TYR A 60 2.74 1.83 6.49
C TYR A 60 3.79 2.54 5.65
N ILE A 61 3.90 2.16 4.38
CA ILE A 61 4.84 2.73 3.43
C ILE A 61 4.03 3.37 2.32
N LEU A 62 4.31 4.64 2.04
CA LEU A 62 3.80 5.35 0.87
C LEU A 62 4.97 5.61 -0.06
N ASP A 63 4.88 5.11 -1.28
CA ASP A 63 5.91 5.19 -2.29
C ASP A 63 5.32 5.69 -3.61
N GLY A 64 5.96 6.68 -4.22
CA GLY A 64 5.40 7.44 -5.35
C GLY A 64 5.90 7.03 -6.72
N ASP A 65 7.06 6.37 -6.80
CA ASP A 65 7.63 5.84 -8.04
C ASP A 65 7.63 4.30 -8.08
N GLY A 66 7.33 3.65 -6.95
CA GLY A 66 7.11 2.21 -6.89
C GLY A 66 8.42 1.42 -6.92
N ASP A 67 9.53 2.05 -6.56
CA ASP A 67 10.85 1.42 -6.54
C ASP A 67 11.18 0.75 -5.19
N VAL A 68 10.32 0.90 -4.18
CA VAL A 68 10.48 0.24 -2.89
C VAL A 68 10.22 -1.26 -3.00
N GLY A 69 11.30 -2.05 -2.89
CA GLY A 69 11.20 -3.51 -2.90
C GLY A 69 12.52 -4.22 -3.12
N LEU A 70 12.41 -5.43 -3.65
CA LEU A 70 13.51 -6.26 -4.14
C LEU A 70 13.35 -6.35 -5.66
N THR A 71 14.46 -6.24 -6.37
CA THR A 71 14.53 -6.52 -7.80
C THR A 71 14.64 -8.03 -8.04
N GLU A 72 14.47 -8.49 -9.29
CA GLU A 72 14.66 -9.91 -9.62
C GLU A 72 16.06 -10.42 -9.23
N ALA A 73 17.08 -9.56 -9.37
CA ALA A 73 18.47 -9.85 -9.01
C ALA A 73 18.67 -10.11 -7.50
N ASP A 74 17.80 -9.56 -6.66
CA ASP A 74 17.82 -9.79 -5.20
C ASP A 74 17.16 -11.12 -4.80
N THR A 75 16.42 -11.77 -5.72
CA THR A 75 15.63 -12.98 -5.43
C THR A 75 16.15 -14.24 -6.12
N VAL A 76 17.01 -14.10 -7.13
CA VAL A 76 17.54 -15.22 -7.92
C VAL A 76 19.07 -15.29 -7.78
N LYS A 77 19.62 -16.50 -7.60
CA LYS A 77 21.07 -16.70 -7.56
C LYS A 77 21.72 -16.35 -8.91
N PRO A 78 22.95 -15.80 -8.92
CA PRO A 78 23.72 -15.36 -7.76
C PRO A 78 23.17 -14.04 -7.24
N PHE A 79 22.95 -13.93 -5.92
CA PHE A 79 22.56 -12.66 -5.30
C PHE A 79 23.74 -11.70 -5.47
N THR A 80 23.71 -10.87 -6.51
CA THR A 80 24.88 -10.10 -6.97
C THR A 80 25.04 -8.79 -6.22
N ASP A 81 24.02 -8.35 -5.50
CA ASP A 81 24.03 -7.09 -4.76
C ASP A 81 24.29 -7.27 -3.26
N SER A 82 24.94 -6.27 -2.67
CA SER A 82 25.29 -6.21 -1.24
C SER A 82 24.07 -6.20 -0.28
N LEU A 83 22.86 -6.21 -0.85
CA LEU A 83 21.57 -6.16 -0.17
C LEU A 83 21.15 -7.48 0.51
N ALA A 84 21.97 -8.53 0.46
CA ALA A 84 21.71 -9.83 1.10
C ALA A 84 21.38 -9.78 2.62
N SER A 85 21.55 -8.61 3.26
CA SER A 85 21.27 -8.37 4.69
C SER A 85 20.15 -7.36 4.97
N ASN A 86 19.45 -6.84 3.96
CA ASN A 86 18.49 -5.75 4.15
C ASN A 86 17.08 -6.21 4.54
N PHE A 87 16.52 -5.47 5.50
CA PHE A 87 15.21 -5.62 6.12
C PHE A 87 14.04 -5.82 5.14
N LEU A 88 14.15 -5.28 3.91
CA LEU A 88 13.15 -5.39 2.84
C LEU A 88 12.98 -6.83 2.33
N GLN A 89 14.02 -7.67 2.42
CA GLN A 89 13.91 -9.08 2.04
C GLN A 89 12.89 -9.83 2.92
N GLN A 90 12.85 -9.51 4.22
CA GLN A 90 11.90 -10.12 5.15
C GLN A 90 10.47 -9.61 4.97
N CYS A 91 10.26 -8.34 4.64
CA CYS A 91 8.92 -7.80 4.36
C CYS A 91 8.27 -8.48 3.14
N MET A 92 9.03 -8.83 2.10
CA MET A 92 8.44 -9.48 0.92
C MET A 92 8.21 -10.99 1.06
N PHE A 93 8.97 -11.71 1.88
CA PHE A 93 8.62 -13.09 2.23
C PHE A 93 7.30 -13.17 3.03
N LEU A 94 6.97 -12.13 3.79
CA LEU A 94 5.67 -11.98 4.46
C LEU A 94 4.52 -11.66 3.50
N ASN A 95 4.76 -11.05 2.33
CA ASN A 95 3.72 -10.77 1.32
C ASN A 95 3.08 -12.04 0.73
N ARG A 96 3.77 -13.19 0.76
CA ARG A 96 3.15 -14.48 0.38
C ARG A 96 2.29 -15.08 1.50
N ALA A 97 2.44 -14.62 2.74
CA ALA A 97 1.78 -15.19 3.91
C ALA A 97 0.67 -14.29 4.49
N PHE A 98 0.71 -12.97 4.29
CA PHE A 98 -0.30 -12.05 4.80
C PHE A 98 -0.59 -10.91 3.83
N GLY A 99 -1.88 -10.70 3.54
CA GLY A 99 -2.36 -9.73 2.57
C GLY A 99 -2.08 -8.29 2.97
N ILE A 100 -1.06 -7.69 2.36
CA ILE A 100 -0.90 -6.24 2.27
C ILE A 100 -1.46 -5.81 0.91
N LYS A 101 -2.35 -4.81 0.94
CA LYS A 101 -2.93 -4.21 -0.28
C LYS A 101 -2.01 -3.06 -0.70
N ILE A 102 -1.08 -3.32 -1.61
CA ILE A 102 -0.37 -2.27 -2.33
C ILE A 102 -1.39 -1.66 -3.30
N LEU A 103 -1.79 -0.42 -3.03
CA LEU A 103 -2.65 0.34 -3.95
C LEU A 103 -1.71 1.04 -4.92
N ASN A 104 -1.64 0.50 -6.14
CA ASN A 104 -1.10 1.20 -7.31
C ASN A 104 -2.11 2.24 -7.81
#